data_AF-A0A3M2AZ08-F1
#
_entry.id   AF-A0A3M2AZ08-F1
#
_cell.length_a   1.000
_cell.length_b   1.000
_cell.length_c   1.000
_cell.angle_alpha   90.00
_cell.angle_beta   90.00
_cell.angle_gamma   90.00
#
_symmetry.space_group_name_H-M   'P 1'
#
loop_
_entity.id
_entity.type
_entity.pdbx_description
1 polymer ?
#
loop_
_entity_poly.entity_id
_entity_poly.type
_entity_poly.pdbx_seq_one_letter_code
_entity_poly.pdbx_strand_id
1 'polypeptide(L)'
;MNDTVLLLTVGGSCEPVVNAIRQTNATFVYFICSSGPKGSEVVVDGAGKPCKERDKEDQPSIVQQTHLKPDQYEKVLLNDPDDLNSCFERIESLSLQINQRFPNARVIANYTGGSKTMSVALAIVASLRQWELQVNRGIRVDLVKVRAGTDTPVPVQTSKILLNHYEQLARINMTTQAQSNCWQRRRFS
;
A
#
# COMPACT_ATOMS: atom_id res chain seq x y z
N MET A 1 0.88 21.86 10.13
CA MET A 1 -0.07 20.92 9.47
C MET A 1 0.61 19.56 9.46
N ASN A 2 -0.08 18.49 9.83
CA ASN A 2 0.50 17.15 9.68
C ASN A 2 0.39 16.75 8.21
N ASP A 3 1.52 16.41 7.59
CA ASP A 3 1.53 15.88 6.23
C ASP A 3 0.69 14.60 6.15
N THR A 4 -0.01 14.43 5.03
CA THR A 4 -0.73 13.18 4.73
C THR A 4 -0.08 12.58 3.50
N VAL A 5 0.54 11.42 3.68
CA VAL A 5 1.25 10.70 2.62
C VAL A 5 0.42 9.50 2.19
N LEU A 6 0.14 9.40 0.89
CA LEU A 6 -0.63 8.31 0.31
C LEU A 6 0.27 7.40 -0.53
N LEU A 7 0.31 6.11 -0.20
CA LEU A 7 0.96 5.08 -1.00
C LEU A 7 -0.12 4.33 -1.77
N LEU A 8 0.06 4.17 -3.08
CA LEU A 8 -0.88 3.51 -3.96
C LEU A 8 -0.18 2.45 -4.80
N THR A 9 -0.65 1.21 -4.78
CA THR A 9 -0.26 0.23 -5.80
C THR A 9 -0.98 0.49 -7.10
N VAL A 10 -0.25 0.48 -8.21
CA VAL A 10 -0.76 0.82 -9.55
C VAL A 10 -0.71 -0.41 -10.44
N GLY A 11 -1.84 -0.73 -11.06
CA GLY A 11 -1.98 -1.84 -12.02
C GLY A 11 -2.54 -1.35 -13.34
N GLY A 12 -3.26 -2.22 -14.06
CA GLY A 12 -3.84 -1.88 -15.35
C GLY A 12 -5.06 -0.96 -15.31
N SER A 13 -5.68 -0.76 -14.13
CA SER A 13 -6.82 0.15 -13.97
C SER A 13 -6.40 1.44 -13.26
N CYS A 14 -6.67 2.58 -13.90
CA CYS A 14 -6.34 3.91 -13.40
C CYS A 14 -7.49 4.52 -12.58
N GLU A 15 -8.74 4.25 -12.95
CA GLU A 15 -9.91 4.92 -12.37
C GLU A 15 -9.99 4.78 -10.84
N PRO A 16 -9.78 3.59 -10.24
CA PRO A 16 -9.80 3.48 -8.78
C PRO A 16 -8.64 4.23 -8.12
N VAL A 17 -7.47 4.29 -8.77
CA VAL A 17 -6.31 5.02 -8.26
C VAL A 17 -6.57 6.53 -8.27
N VAL A 18 -7.15 7.04 -9.37
CA VAL A 18 -7.57 8.44 -9.50
C VAL A 18 -8.61 8.80 -8.43
N ASN A 19 -9.60 7.94 -8.22
CA ASN A 19 -10.63 8.15 -7.19
C ASN A 19 -10.05 8.14 -5.78
N ALA A 20 -9.07 7.27 -5.50
CA ALA A 20 -8.39 7.26 -4.22
C ALA A 20 -7.66 8.59 -3.95
N ILE A 21 -6.89 9.09 -4.91
CA ILE A 21 -6.15 10.36 -4.76
C ILE A 21 -7.09 11.51 -4.46
N ARG A 22 -8.18 11.64 -5.23
CA ARG A 22 -9.17 12.71 -5.09
C ARG A 22 -9.89 12.69 -3.73
N GLN A 23 -10.13 11.50 -3.17
CA GLN A 23 -10.86 11.37 -1.91
C GLN A 23 -9.96 11.49 -0.68
N THR A 24 -8.68 11.11 -0.79
CA THR A 24 -7.75 11.14 0.35
C THR A 24 -7.21 12.56 0.64
N ASN A 25 -7.16 13.47 -0.34
CA ASN A 25 -6.56 14.80 -0.19
C ASN A 25 -5.14 14.77 0.39
N ALA A 26 -4.30 13.84 -0.08
CA ALA A 26 -2.93 13.69 0.38
C ALA A 26 -2.06 14.88 -0.05
N THR A 27 -1.09 15.25 0.78
CA THR A 27 -0.08 16.28 0.44
C THR A 27 1.00 15.71 -0.48
N PHE A 28 1.27 14.40 -0.39
CA PHE A 28 2.23 13.70 -1.24
C PHE A 28 1.76 12.29 -1.59
N VAL A 29 2.04 11.83 -2.81
CA VAL A 29 1.63 10.51 -3.32
C VAL A 29 2.83 9.67 -3.78
N TYR A 30 2.99 8.48 -3.24
CA TYR A 30 3.90 7.47 -3.77
C TYR A 30 3.15 6.45 -4.63
N PHE A 31 3.53 6.34 -5.90
CA PHE A 31 3.00 5.35 -6.84
C PHE A 31 3.88 4.11 -6.89
N ILE A 32 3.44 3.03 -6.26
CA ILE A 32 4.11 1.73 -6.31
C ILE A 32 3.67 1.03 -7.59
N CYS A 33 4.57 0.94 -8.56
CA CYS A 33 4.27 0.46 -9.91
C CYS A 33 5.38 -0.46 -10.43
N SER A 34 5.03 -1.36 -11.35
CA SER A 34 6.03 -2.20 -12.01
C SER A 34 6.76 -1.41 -13.10
N SER A 35 8.05 -1.68 -13.26
CA SER A 35 8.88 -1.09 -14.33
C SER A 35 8.91 -1.96 -15.59
N GLY A 36 9.44 -1.40 -16.67
CA GLY A 36 9.75 -2.13 -17.90
C GLY A 36 8.65 -2.08 -18.98
N PRO A 37 8.81 -2.82 -20.10
CA PRO A 37 7.95 -2.67 -21.28
C PRO A 37 6.47 -2.99 -21.05
N LYS A 38 6.17 -3.79 -20.02
CA LYS A 38 4.80 -4.13 -19.58
C LYS A 38 4.48 -3.55 -18.18
N GLY A 39 5.33 -2.63 -17.71
CA GLY A 39 5.22 -2.00 -16.40
C GLY A 39 4.02 -1.06 -16.32
N SER A 40 3.46 -0.92 -15.11
CA SER A 40 2.41 0.07 -14.84
C SER A 40 2.96 1.49 -14.67
N GLU A 41 4.29 1.71 -14.70
CA GLU A 41 4.88 3.05 -14.56
C GLU A 41 4.37 4.06 -15.60
N VAL A 42 4.08 3.60 -16.83
CA VAL A 42 3.62 4.47 -17.93
C VAL A 42 2.23 5.06 -17.65
N VAL A 43 1.38 4.37 -16.89
CA VAL A 43 0.03 4.89 -16.59
C VAL A 43 0.05 5.96 -15.51
N VAL A 44 1.16 6.11 -14.77
CA VAL A 44 1.31 7.11 -13.71
C VAL A 44 1.45 8.51 -14.32
N ASP A 45 2.45 8.72 -15.17
CA ASP A 45 2.81 10.03 -15.72
C ASP A 45 3.22 10.02 -17.21
N GLY A 46 2.98 8.90 -17.91
CA GLY A 46 3.27 8.78 -19.33
C GLY A 46 2.46 9.76 -20.20
N ALA A 47 3.04 10.15 -21.34
CA ALA A 47 2.39 11.04 -22.30
C ALA A 47 1.22 10.37 -23.03
N GLY A 48 0.34 11.19 -23.62
CA GLY A 48 -0.80 10.73 -24.41
C GLY A 48 -1.94 10.22 -23.53
N LYS A 49 -2.42 9.00 -23.81
CA LYS A 49 -3.55 8.38 -23.11
C LYS A 49 -3.22 6.95 -22.65
N PRO A 50 -2.29 6.78 -21.68
CA PRO A 50 -1.81 5.46 -21.29
C PRO A 50 -2.82 4.66 -20.46
N CYS A 51 -3.82 5.31 -19.86
CA CYS A 51 -4.83 4.65 -19.05
C CYS A 51 -5.90 3.99 -19.95
N LYS A 52 -5.81 2.67 -20.07
CA LYS A 52 -6.68 1.85 -20.92
C LYS A 52 -7.61 1.00 -20.06
N GLU A 53 -8.84 1.45 -19.90
CA GLU A 53 -9.88 0.67 -19.23
C GLU A 53 -10.69 -0.11 -20.27
N ARG A 54 -11.12 -1.32 -19.89
CA ARG A 54 -11.95 -2.15 -20.75
C ARG A 54 -13.29 -1.44 -21.00
N ASP A 55 -13.75 -1.45 -22.25
CA ASP A 55 -15.03 -0.88 -22.69
C ASP A 55 -15.17 0.63 -22.44
N LYS A 56 -14.04 1.36 -22.36
CA LYS A 56 -13.97 2.81 -22.20
C LYS A 56 -12.96 3.43 -23.15
N GLU A 57 -13.11 4.73 -23.40
CA GLU A 57 -12.10 5.49 -24.13
C GLU A 57 -10.81 5.63 -23.32
N ASP A 58 -9.69 5.53 -24.03
CA ASP A 58 -8.36 5.78 -23.49
C ASP A 58 -8.29 7.16 -22.81
N GLN A 59 -7.75 7.17 -21.59
CA GLN A 59 -7.64 8.35 -20.73
C GLN A 59 -6.19 8.80 -20.56
N PRO A 60 -5.95 10.09 -20.24
CA PRO A 60 -4.65 10.61 -19.82
C PRO A 60 -4.05 9.84 -18.64
N SER A 61 -2.77 10.07 -18.31
CA SER A 61 -2.13 9.42 -17.16
C SER A 61 -2.77 9.82 -15.82
N ILE A 62 -2.53 9.03 -14.77
CA ILE A 62 -3.11 9.28 -13.43
C ILE A 62 -2.76 10.69 -12.93
N VAL A 63 -1.50 11.11 -13.11
CA VAL A 63 -1.02 12.45 -12.73
C VAL A 63 -1.76 13.54 -13.49
N GLN A 64 -1.99 13.37 -14.80
CA GLN A 64 -2.75 14.32 -15.61
C GLN A 64 -4.23 14.39 -15.18
N GLN A 65 -4.85 13.25 -14.86
CA GLN A 65 -6.24 13.18 -14.41
C GLN A 65 -6.46 13.76 -12.99
N THR A 66 -5.42 13.76 -12.15
CA THR A 66 -5.47 14.23 -10.75
C THR A 66 -4.85 15.60 -10.55
N HIS A 67 -4.21 16.16 -11.58
CA HIS A 67 -3.51 17.44 -11.55
C HIS A 67 -2.42 17.53 -10.49
N LEU A 68 -1.80 16.40 -10.13
CA LEU A 68 -0.63 16.39 -9.26
C LEU A 68 0.54 17.10 -9.93
N LYS A 69 1.21 17.98 -9.18
CA LYS A 69 2.44 18.62 -9.63
C LYS A 69 3.64 17.66 -9.46
N PRO A 70 4.75 17.85 -10.20
CA PRO A 70 5.94 17.00 -10.10
C PRO A 70 6.53 16.88 -8.69
N ASP A 71 6.33 17.88 -7.82
CA ASP A 71 6.78 17.91 -6.43
C ASP A 71 5.79 17.26 -5.45
N GLN A 72 4.64 16.79 -5.92
CA GLN A 72 3.58 16.17 -5.11
C GLN A 72 3.52 14.65 -5.26
N TYR A 73 4.39 14.04 -6.07
CA TYR A 73 4.42 12.59 -6.21
C TYR A 73 5.79 12.02 -6.51
N GLU A 74 5.93 10.70 -6.31
CA GLU A 74 7.11 9.94 -6.70
C GLU A 74 6.73 8.52 -7.13
N LYS A 75 7.43 7.98 -8.12
CA LYS A 75 7.27 6.58 -8.57
C LYS A 75 8.22 5.66 -7.82
N VAL A 76 7.67 4.61 -7.24
CA VAL A 76 8.41 3.52 -6.59
C VAL A 76 8.36 2.32 -7.51
N LEU A 77 9.42 2.16 -8.30
CA LEU A 77 9.51 1.12 -9.34
C LEU A 77 9.85 -0.24 -8.75
N LEU A 78 9.01 -1.24 -9.01
CA LEU A 78 9.26 -2.65 -8.69
C LEU A 78 9.70 -3.40 -9.95
N ASN A 79 10.92 -3.93 -9.95
CA ASN A 79 11.50 -4.64 -11.09
C ASN A 79 10.92 -6.05 -11.26
N ASP A 80 10.57 -6.69 -10.15
CA ASP A 80 9.88 -7.97 -10.13
C ASP A 80 8.60 -7.84 -9.29
N PRO A 81 7.45 -7.46 -9.90
CA PRO A 81 6.20 -7.25 -9.19
C PRO A 81 5.48 -8.56 -8.79
N ASP A 82 6.05 -9.72 -9.15
CA ASP A 82 5.51 -11.04 -8.81
C ASP A 82 6.31 -11.71 -7.68
N ASP A 83 7.54 -11.24 -7.39
CA ASP A 83 8.31 -11.63 -6.20
C ASP A 83 7.90 -10.83 -4.95
N LEU A 84 7.28 -11.53 -3.99
CA LEU A 84 6.78 -10.91 -2.75
C LEU A 84 7.89 -10.30 -1.90
N ASN A 85 9.05 -10.96 -1.80
CA ASN A 85 10.15 -10.51 -0.96
C ASN A 85 10.75 -9.20 -1.50
N SER A 86 11.04 -9.13 -2.79
CA SER A 86 11.52 -7.91 -3.45
C SER A 86 10.52 -6.75 -3.32
N CYS A 87 9.23 -7.03 -3.49
CA CYS A 87 8.18 -6.04 -3.26
C CYS A 87 8.21 -5.54 -1.80
N PHE A 88 8.27 -6.46 -0.84
CA PHE A 88 8.31 -6.14 0.59
C PHE A 88 9.54 -5.29 0.94
N GLU A 89 10.74 -5.73 0.57
CA GLU A 89 12.00 -5.04 0.89
C GLU A 89 12.04 -3.62 0.32
N ARG A 90 11.52 -3.43 -0.89
CA ARG A 90 11.47 -2.11 -1.53
C ARG A 90 10.49 -1.17 -0.82
N ILE A 91 9.29 -1.66 -0.48
CA ILE A 91 8.27 -0.86 0.24
C ILE A 91 8.72 -0.59 1.68
N GLU A 92 9.40 -1.54 2.32
CA GLU A 92 9.94 -1.38 3.66
C GLU A 92 11.08 -0.36 3.67
N SER A 93 11.96 -0.36 2.67
CA SER A 93 13.00 0.67 2.52
C SER A 93 12.40 2.06 2.32
N LEU A 94 11.30 2.16 1.57
CA LEU A 94 10.55 3.40 1.39
C LEU A 94 9.99 3.94 2.72
N SER A 95 9.61 3.07 3.67
CA SER A 95 9.10 3.50 4.97
C SER A 95 10.09 4.40 5.73
N LEU A 96 11.39 4.09 5.62
CA LEU A 96 12.46 4.87 6.24
C LEU A 96 12.59 6.25 5.59
N GLN A 97 12.48 6.30 4.26
CA GLN A 97 12.53 7.55 3.49
C GLN A 97 11.34 8.46 3.81
N ILE A 98 10.14 7.88 3.92
CA ILE A 98 8.93 8.61 4.32
C ILE A 98 9.12 9.22 5.71
N ASN A 99 9.62 8.45 6.68
CA ASN A 99 9.83 8.95 8.04
C ASN A 99 10.87 10.08 8.11
N GLN A 100 11.89 10.05 7.25
CA GLN A 100 12.89 11.12 7.14
C GLN A 100 12.34 12.38 6.46
N ARG A 101 11.57 12.21 5.38
CA ARG A 101 11.07 13.31 4.55
C ARG A 101 9.83 13.99 5.15
N PHE A 102 8.95 13.21 5.76
CA PHE A 102 7.68 13.63 6.31
C PHE A 102 7.54 13.16 7.77
N PRO A 103 8.33 13.74 8.70
CA PRO A 103 8.30 13.32 10.10
C PRO A 103 6.91 13.53 10.71
N ASN A 104 6.40 12.50 11.40
CA ASN A 104 5.06 12.48 12.01
C ASN A 104 3.89 12.58 11.00
N ALA A 105 4.12 12.28 9.73
CA ALA A 105 3.05 12.26 8.74
C ALA A 105 2.03 11.16 9.03
N ARG A 106 0.78 11.45 8.70
CA ARG A 106 -0.26 10.43 8.59
C ARG A 106 -0.02 9.66 7.29
N VAL A 107 0.31 8.38 7.40
CA VAL A 107 0.58 7.52 6.24
C VAL A 107 -0.61 6.63 5.95
N ILE A 108 -1.08 6.67 4.71
CA ILE A 108 -2.22 5.91 4.21
C ILE A 108 -1.71 5.00 3.08
N ALA A 109 -1.90 3.70 3.23
CA ALA A 109 -1.57 2.68 2.24
C ALA A 109 -2.84 2.18 1.57
N ASN A 110 -2.99 2.42 0.27
CA ASN A 110 -4.13 2.00 -0.51
C ASN A 110 -3.70 0.95 -1.55
N TYR A 111 -4.19 -0.27 -1.39
CA TYR A 111 -3.78 -1.43 -2.19
C TYR A 111 -4.82 -1.84 -3.26
N THR A 112 -5.65 -0.89 -3.70
CA THR A 112 -6.75 -1.13 -4.65
C THR A 112 -6.27 -1.60 -6.03
N GLY A 113 -5.15 -1.04 -6.50
CA GLY A 113 -4.56 -1.39 -7.78
C GLY A 113 -3.39 -2.37 -7.64
N GLY A 114 -2.71 -2.62 -8.76
CA GLY A 114 -1.51 -3.46 -8.80
C GLY A 114 -1.76 -4.95 -8.90
N SER A 115 -0.66 -5.73 -8.91
CA SER A 115 -0.72 -7.19 -8.79
C SER A 115 -1.11 -7.57 -7.37
N LYS A 116 -1.62 -8.80 -7.20
CA LYS A 116 -1.94 -9.32 -5.86
C LYS A 116 -0.71 -9.31 -4.96
N THR A 117 0.46 -9.63 -5.52
CA THR A 117 1.74 -9.60 -4.82
C THR A 117 2.07 -8.21 -4.30
N MET A 118 1.95 -7.16 -5.14
CA MET A 118 2.14 -5.77 -4.71
C MET A 118 1.16 -5.38 -3.59
N SER A 119 -0.12 -5.72 -3.73
CA SER A 119 -1.13 -5.43 -2.71
C SER A 119 -0.81 -6.10 -1.37
N VAL A 120 -0.39 -7.37 -1.38
CA VAL A 120 -0.02 -8.11 -0.17
C VAL A 120 1.23 -7.51 0.47
N ALA A 121 2.27 -7.23 -0.31
CA ALA A 121 3.49 -6.61 0.19
C ALA A 121 3.20 -5.27 0.91
N LEU A 122 2.42 -4.40 0.26
CA LEU A 122 2.02 -3.11 0.85
C LEU A 122 1.20 -3.29 2.13
N ALA A 123 0.24 -4.23 2.14
CA ALA A 123 -0.59 -4.49 3.31
C ALA A 123 0.23 -5.02 4.52
N ILE A 124 1.23 -5.86 4.27
CA ILE A 124 2.15 -6.36 5.30
C ILE A 124 2.96 -5.18 5.87
N VAL A 125 3.63 -4.40 5.02
CA VAL A 125 4.45 -3.26 5.49
C VAL A 125 3.60 -2.26 6.26
N ALA A 126 2.44 -1.87 5.72
CA ALA A 126 1.52 -0.94 6.39
C ALA A 126 1.09 -1.46 7.77
N SER A 127 0.84 -2.76 7.89
CA SER A 127 0.47 -3.36 9.18
C SER A 127 1.62 -3.33 10.18
N LEU A 128 2.85 -3.65 9.75
CA LEU A 128 4.05 -3.60 10.60
C LEU A 128 4.41 -2.16 11.02
N ARG A 129 4.20 -1.20 10.12
CA ARG A 129 4.47 0.22 10.34
C ARG A 129 3.29 0.99 10.95
N GLN A 130 2.20 0.31 11.24
CA GLN A 130 0.97 0.89 11.80
C GLN A 130 0.40 2.05 10.95
N TRP A 131 0.56 1.96 9.63
CA TRP A 131 -0.07 2.86 8.68
C TRP A 131 -1.55 2.55 8.53
N GLU A 132 -2.33 3.55 8.13
CA GLU A 132 -3.74 3.34 7.79
C GLU A 132 -3.85 2.53 6.50
N LEU A 133 -4.63 1.45 6.52
CA LEU A 133 -4.89 0.67 5.32
C LEU A 133 -6.23 1.06 4.70
N GLN A 134 -6.24 1.21 3.38
CA GLN A 134 -7.44 1.50 2.59
C GLN A 134 -7.53 0.58 1.37
N VAL A 135 -8.76 0.31 0.96
CA VAL A 135 -9.06 -0.34 -0.32
C VAL A 135 -10.31 0.30 -0.89
N ASN A 136 -10.39 0.52 -2.19
CA ASN A 136 -11.60 1.05 -2.77
C ASN A 136 -12.63 -0.05 -2.88
N ARG A 137 -13.85 0.25 -2.45
CA ARG A 137 -15.03 -0.59 -2.64
C ARG A 137 -16.07 0.22 -3.37
N GLY A 138 -16.72 -0.39 -4.34
CA GLY A 138 -17.95 0.13 -4.92
C GLY A 138 -18.87 -1.03 -5.27
N ILE A 139 -19.97 -0.72 -5.96
CA ILE A 139 -20.98 -1.72 -6.31
C ILE A 139 -20.34 -2.76 -7.23
N ARG A 140 -20.25 -4.00 -6.74
CA ARG A 140 -19.87 -5.17 -7.55
C ARG A 140 -21.14 -5.69 -8.21
N VAL A 141 -21.26 -5.47 -9.52
CA VAL A 141 -22.33 -6.10 -10.31
C VAL A 141 -21.93 -7.51 -10.74
N ASP A 142 -20.61 -7.80 -10.76
CA ASP A 142 -20.00 -9.11 -11.04
C ASP A 142 -18.73 -9.35 -10.21
N LEU A 143 -18.21 -10.60 -10.22
CA LEU A 143 -16.96 -11.01 -9.56
C LEU A 143 -15.68 -10.36 -10.11
N VAL A 144 -15.77 -9.67 -11.25
CA VAL A 144 -14.61 -9.24 -12.04
C VAL A 144 -14.14 -7.83 -11.69
N LYS A 145 -15.05 -6.84 -11.55
CA LYS A 145 -14.70 -5.44 -11.25
C LYS A 145 -15.87 -4.68 -10.59
N VAL A 146 -15.51 -3.59 -9.91
CA VAL A 146 -16.45 -2.59 -9.36
C VAL A 146 -16.97 -1.69 -10.49
N ARG A 147 -18.24 -1.25 -10.43
CA ARG A 147 -18.78 -0.27 -11.39
C ARG A 147 -17.98 1.04 -11.31
N ALA A 148 -17.47 1.45 -12.46
CA ALA A 148 -16.87 2.74 -12.71
C ALA A 148 -17.60 3.92 -12.01
N GLY A 149 -16.84 4.79 -11.36
CA GLY A 149 -17.33 6.00 -10.69
C GLY A 149 -18.14 5.76 -9.39
N THR A 150 -18.25 4.52 -8.93
CA THR A 150 -18.97 4.20 -7.67
C THR A 150 -18.06 3.75 -6.54
N ASP A 151 -16.74 3.67 -6.79
CA ASP A 151 -15.79 3.20 -5.80
C ASP A 151 -15.32 4.32 -4.87
N THR A 152 -15.23 4.00 -3.58
CA THR A 152 -14.73 4.89 -2.54
C THR A 152 -13.67 4.16 -1.71
N PRO A 153 -12.55 4.82 -1.34
CA PRO A 153 -11.59 4.27 -0.39
C PRO A 153 -12.29 4.01 0.94
N VAL A 154 -12.25 2.76 1.40
CA VAL A 154 -12.75 2.40 2.72
C VAL A 154 -11.59 1.94 3.60
N PRO A 155 -11.58 2.31 4.90
CA PRO A 155 -10.56 1.86 5.82
C PRO A 155 -10.65 0.34 6.04
N VAL A 156 -9.50 -0.30 6.19
CA VAL A 156 -9.37 -1.72 6.53
C VAL A 156 -8.90 -1.83 7.97
N GLN A 157 -9.72 -2.46 8.81
CA GLN A 157 -9.39 -2.65 10.22
C GLN A 157 -8.47 -3.85 10.41
N THR A 158 -7.19 -3.60 10.63
CA THR A 158 -6.20 -4.62 10.98
C THR A 158 -5.96 -4.74 12.49
N SER A 159 -6.49 -3.81 13.29
CA SER A 159 -6.27 -3.72 14.73
C SER A 159 -6.55 -5.02 15.48
N LYS A 160 -7.67 -5.69 15.17
CA LYS A 160 -8.01 -6.99 15.78
C LYS A 160 -7.02 -8.09 15.43
N ILE A 161 -6.56 -8.12 14.17
CA ILE A 161 -5.60 -9.13 13.70
C ILE A 161 -4.26 -8.93 14.41
N LEU A 162 -3.79 -7.68 14.44
CA LEU A 162 -2.53 -7.31 15.10
C LEU A 162 -2.59 -7.54 16.61
N LEU A 163 -3.68 -7.17 17.27
CA LEU A 163 -3.85 -7.38 18.71
C LEU A 163 -3.76 -8.88 19.06
N ASN A 164 -4.48 -9.73 18.33
CA ASN A 164 -4.41 -11.18 18.53
C ASN A 164 -2.99 -11.71 18.32
N HIS A 165 -2.27 -11.20 17.31
CA HIS A 165 -0.89 -11.59 17.06
C HIS A 165 0.07 -11.18 18.19
N TYR A 166 -0.03 -9.93 18.68
CA TYR A 166 0.78 -9.47 19.81
C TYR A 166 0.46 -10.23 21.10
N GLU A 167 -0.81 -10.59 21.33
CA GLU A 167 -1.19 -11.43 22.46
C GLU A 167 -0.53 -12.82 22.40
N GLN A 168 -0.50 -13.44 21.22
CA GLN A 168 0.19 -14.72 21.02
C GLN A 168 1.71 -14.61 21.25
N LEU A 169 2.35 -13.57 20.72
CA LEU A 169 3.78 -13.33 20.95
C LEU A 169 4.11 -13.11 22.44
N ALA A 170 3.27 -12.34 23.14
CA ALA A 170 3.41 -12.13 24.58
C ALA A 170 3.30 -13.45 25.36
N ARG A 171 2.34 -14.32 25.01
CA ARG A 171 2.18 -15.66 25.62
C ARG A 171 3.41 -16.55 25.39
N ILE A 172 3.95 -16.57 24.17
CA ILE A 172 5.16 -17.35 23.83
C ILE A 172 6.34 -16.86 24.67
N ASN A 173 6.60 -15.55 24.69
CA ASN A 173 7.72 -14.97 25.44
C ASN A 173 7.62 -15.24 26.94
N MET A 174 6.43 -15.11 27.54
CA MET A 174 6.22 -15.44 28.97
C MET A 174 6.50 -16.92 29.28
N THR A 175 6.14 -17.82 28.36
CA THR A 175 6.36 -19.27 28.53
C THR A 175 7.85 -19.62 28.44
N THR A 176 8.56 -19.05 27.46
CA THR A 176 10.02 -19.23 27.31
C THR A 176 10.76 -18.69 28.54
N GLN A 177 10.40 -17.52 29.05
CA GLN A 177 11.04 -16.91 30.22
C GLN A 177 10.78 -17.71 31.50
N ALA A 178 9.58 -18.27 31.68
CA ALA A 178 9.27 -19.17 32.79
C ALA A 178 10.11 -20.46 32.75
N GLN A 179 10.34 -21.03 31.56
CA GLN A 179 11.21 -22.19 31.38
C GLN A 179 12.68 -21.84 31.68
N SER A 180 13.20 -20.71 31.17
CA SER A 180 14.57 -20.25 31.45
C SER A 180 14.83 -20.08 32.95
N ASN A 181 13.88 -19.47 33.68
CA ASN A 181 13.96 -19.27 35.13
C ASN A 181 13.92 -20.59 35.91
N CYS A 182 13.14 -21.58 35.44
CA CYS A 182 13.10 -22.91 36.04
C CYS A 182 14.42 -23.68 35.84
N TRP A 183 15.03 -23.57 34.65
CA TRP A 183 16.35 -24.16 34.36
C TRP A 183 17.48 -23.54 35.19
N GLN A 184 17.47 -22.21 35.37
CA GLN A 184 18.48 -21.55 36.21
C GLN A 184 18.36 -21.98 37.68
N ARG A 185 17.14 -22.09 38.23
CA ARG A 185 16.96 -22.53 39.62
C ARG A 185 17.43 -23.96 39.90
N ARG A 186 17.32 -24.87 38.92
CA ARG A 186 17.80 -26.26 39.05
C ARG A 186 19.32 -26.44 38.89
N ARG A 187 20.04 -25.44 38.35
CA ARG A 187 21.52 -25.48 38.25
C ARG A 187 22.23 -25.02 39.52
N PHE A 188 21.53 -24.34 40.42
CA PHE A 188 22.07 -23.80 41.68
C PHE A 188 21.51 -24.50 42.93
N SER A 189 20.88 -25.67 42.74
CA SER A 189 20.34 -26.56 43.78
C SER A 189 20.93 -27.95 43.58
#